data_AF-A0A0N1EBK2-F1
#
_entry.id   AF-A0A0N1EBK2-F1
#
_cell.length_a   1.000
_cell.length_b   1.000
_cell.length_c   1.000
_cell.angle_alpha   90.00
_cell.angle_beta   90.00
_cell.angle_gamma   90.00
#
_symmetry.space_group_name_H-M   'P 1'
#
loop_
_entity.id
_entity.type
_entity.pdbx_description
1 polymer ?
#
loop_
_entity_poly.entity_id
_entity_poly.type
_entity_poly.pdbx_seq_one_letter_code
_entity_poly.pdbx_strand_id
1 'polypeptide(L)' 'MSETRLAPAALRLCGLAARQLGWRPRDFWAATPAELAAALGLLPLGPAGAADAPGVDRSLLDKLMEHDNER' A
#
# COMPACT_ATOMS: atom_id res chain seq x y z
N MET A 1 24.75 -1.48 25.02
CA MET A 1 23.66 -1.35 24.03
C MET A 1 24.24 -1.80 22.69
N SER A 2 23.89 -3.00 22.22
CA SER A 2 24.39 -3.51 20.94
C SER A 2 23.79 -2.68 19.79
N GLU A 3 24.63 -2.14 18.91
CA GLU A 3 24.18 -1.42 17.72
C GLU A 3 23.30 -2.33 16.86
N THR A 4 22.03 -1.96 16.68
CA THR A 4 21.09 -2.71 15.84
C THR A 4 21.33 -2.31 14.38
N ARG A 5 22.27 -2.99 13.71
CA ARG A 5 22.55 -2.74 12.30
C ARG A 5 21.54 -3.48 11.42
N LEU A 6 20.91 -2.79 10.47
CA LEU A 6 20.07 -3.45 9.47
C LEU A 6 20.91 -4.39 8.61
N ALA A 7 20.31 -5.54 8.26
CA ALA A 7 20.91 -6.46 7.30
C ALA A 7 21.07 -5.77 5.92
N PRO A 8 22.11 -6.07 5.14
CA PRO A 8 22.33 -5.49 3.81
C PRO A 8 21.12 -5.65 2.87
N ALA A 9 20.41 -6.78 2.96
CA ALA A 9 19.21 -7.02 2.18
C ALA A 9 18.07 -6.05 2.52
N ALA A 10 17.89 -5.72 3.80
CA ALA A 10 16.86 -4.80 4.24
C ALA A 10 17.11 -3.38 3.70
N LEU A 11 18.36 -2.92 3.67
CA LEU A 11 18.72 -1.63 3.07
C LEU A 11 18.38 -1.56 1.57
N ARG A 12 18.62 -2.65 0.83
CA ARG A 12 18.26 -2.73 -0.60
C ARG A 12 16.74 -2.66 -0.81
N LEU A 13 15.97 -3.34 0.04
CA LEU A 13 14.51 -3.31 0.01
C LEU A 13 13.95 -1.92 0.34
N CYS A 14 14.52 -1.21 1.32
CA CYS A 14 14.15 0.17 1.62
C CYS A 14 14.31 1.08 0.40
N GLY A 15 15.45 0.97 -0.31
CA GLY A 15 15.69 1.73 -1.54
C GLY A 15 14.71 1.39 -2.66
N LEU A 16 14.35 0.12 -2.81
CA LEU A 16 13.34 -0.31 -3.79
C LEU A 16 11.95 0.22 -3.44
N ALA A 17 11.53 0.13 -2.18
CA ALA A 17 10.24 0.61 -1.72
C ALA A 17 10.08 2.12 -1.95
N ALA A 18 11.09 2.93 -1.56
CA ALA A 18 11.06 4.38 -1.78
C ALA A 18 10.92 4.74 -3.27
N ARG A 19 11.64 4.03 -4.15
CA ARG A 19 11.56 4.23 -5.61
C ARG A 19 10.20 3.84 -6.18
N GLN A 20 9.64 2.70 -5.75
CA GLN A 20 8.33 2.26 -6.22
C GLN A 20 7.19 3.20 -5.80
N LEU A 21 7.28 3.74 -4.59
CA LEU A 21 6.30 4.68 -4.04
C LEU A 21 6.51 6.12 -4.52
N GLY A 22 7.62 6.41 -5.22
CA GLY A 22 7.98 7.76 -5.66
C GLY A 22 8.31 8.72 -4.51
N TRP A 23 8.63 8.19 -3.33
CA TRP A 23 8.90 8.99 -2.13
C TRP A 23 10.28 9.63 -2.19
N ARG A 24 10.37 10.90 -1.78
CA ARG A 24 11.67 11.54 -1.55
C ARG A 24 12.30 10.93 -0.29
N PRO A 25 13.62 11.00 -0.12
CA PRO A 25 14.28 10.45 1.07
C PRO A 25 13.67 10.95 2.39
N ARG A 26 13.29 12.24 2.46
CA ARG A 26 12.65 12.82 3.64
C ARG A 26 11.31 12.14 3.95
N ASP A 27 10.49 11.88 2.94
CA ASP A 27 9.18 11.28 3.11
C ASP A 27 9.31 9.83 3.57
N PHE A 28 10.24 9.08 2.97
CA PHE A 28 10.52 7.69 3.35
C PHE A 28 11.00 7.56 4.80
N TRP A 29 11.91 8.43 5.26
CA TRP A 29 12.42 8.37 6.63
C TRP A 29 11.46 8.95 7.68
N ALA A 30 10.49 9.77 7.26
CA ALA A 30 9.42 10.25 8.13
C ALA A 30 8.29 9.23 8.29
N ALA A 31 8.11 8.33 7.32
CA ALA A 31 7.08 7.30 7.37
C ALA A 31 7.35 6.27 8.47
N THR A 32 6.30 5.90 9.18
CA THR A 32 6.31 4.81 10.15
C THR A 32 6.35 3.45 9.45
N PRO A 33 6.80 2.38 10.12
CA PRO A 33 6.75 1.03 9.55
C PRO A 33 5.34 0.58 9.16
N ALA A 34 4.31 1.00 9.89
CA ALA A 34 2.92 0.69 9.58
C ALA A 34 2.44 1.40 8.30
N GLU A 35 2.80 2.66 8.11
CA GLU A 35 2.49 3.41 6.89
C GLU A 35 3.23 2.83 5.68
N LEU A 36 4.49 2.42 5.85
CA LEU A 36 5.24 1.73 4.79
C LEU A 36 4.58 0.41 4.40
N ALA A 37 4.16 -0.40 5.38
CA ALA A 37 3.41 -1.63 5.11
C ALA A 37 2.08 -1.35 4.39
N ALA A 38 1.39 -0.26 4.73
CA ALA A 38 0.12 0.12 4.10
C ALA A 38 0.32 0.53 2.64
N ALA A 39 1.33 1.38 2.38
CA ALA A 39 1.66 1.84 1.04
C ALA A 39 2.10 0.69 0.12
N LEU A 40 2.72 -0.35 0.67
CA LEU A 40 3.11 -1.55 -0.06
C LEU A 40 1.99 -2.61 -0.17
N GLY A 41 0.81 -2.38 0.41
CA GLY A 41 -0.28 -3.36 0.41
C GLY A 41 0.03 -4.63 1.21
N LEU A 42 0.92 -4.53 2.21
CA LEU A 42 1.36 -5.66 3.04
C LEU A 42 0.47 -5.88 4.28
N LEU A 43 -0.42 -4.94 4.59
CA LEU A 43 -1.38 -5.10 5.67
C LEU A 43 -2.49 -6.09 5.26
N PRO A 44 -2.92 -6.99 6.17
CA PRO A 44 -4.05 -7.88 5.91
C PRO A 44 -5.32 -7.06 5.66
N LEU A 45 -5.99 -7.29 4.53
CA LEU A 45 -7.29 -6.69 4.24
C LEU A 45 -8.39 -7.49 4.95
N GLY A 46 -8.49 -7.42 6.28
CA GLY A 46 -9.56 -8.09 7.03
C GLY A 46 -9.72 -9.59 6.74
N PRO A 47 -10.87 -10.22 7.10
CA PRO A 47 -11.09 -11.66 6.92
C PRO A 47 -11.20 -12.10 5.44
N ALA A 48 -11.30 -11.16 4.50
CA ALA A 48 -11.29 -11.40 3.08
C ALA A 48 -10.04 -10.75 2.48
N GLY A 49 -8.90 -11.43 2.62
CA GLY A 49 -7.64 -10.99 2.02
C GLY A 49 -7.87 -10.55 0.57
N ALA A 50 -7.40 -9.34 0.25
CA ALA A 50 -7.64 -8.58 -0.98
C ALA A 50 -7.36 -9.30 -2.32
N ALA A 51 -6.85 -10.53 -2.30
CA ALA A 51 -6.64 -11.33 -3.49
C ALA A 51 -7.95 -11.87 -4.09
N ASP A 52 -8.97 -12.13 -3.26
CA ASP A 52 -10.24 -12.76 -3.68
C ASP A 52 -11.46 -11.84 -3.54
N ALA A 53 -11.29 -10.60 -3.07
CA ALA A 53 -12.38 -9.63 -3.10
C ALA A 53 -12.69 -9.30 -4.57
N PRO A 54 -13.93 -9.51 -5.06
CA PRO A 54 -14.28 -9.15 -6.42
C PRO A 54 -14.03 -7.65 -6.58
N GLY A 55 -13.12 -7.30 -7.49
CA GLY A 55 -12.84 -5.91 -7.84
C GLY A 55 -14.10 -5.21 -8.34
N VAL A 56 -14.04 -3.89 -8.38
CA VAL A 56 -15.11 -3.10 -9.01
C VAL A 56 -15.08 -3.37 -10.52
N ASP A 57 -16.05 -4.14 -11.01
CA ASP A 57 -16.22 -4.43 -12.43
C ASP A 57 -17.14 -3.41 -13.12
N ARG A 58 -17.09 -3.36 -14.45
CA ARG A 58 -17.78 -2.38 -15.27
C ARG A 58 -19.29 -2.34 -15.02
N SER A 59 -19.93 -3.50 -14.86
CA SER A 59 -21.37 -3.57 -14.58
C SER A 59 -21.75 -2.94 -13.24
N LEU A 60 -20.86 -3.01 -12.24
CA LEU A 60 -21.08 -2.35 -10.95
C LEU A 60 -20.92 -0.83 -11.07
N LEU A 61 -19.94 -0.36 -11.84
CA LEU A 61 -19.74 1.07 -12.12
C LEU A 61 -20.94 1.68 -12.84
N ASP A 62 -21.47 1.00 -13.86
CA ASP A 62 -22.60 1.51 -14.64
C ASP A 62 -23.85 1.68 -13.74
N LYS A 63 -24.13 0.72 -12.85
CA LYS A 63 -25.24 0.82 -11.88
C LYS A 63 -25.09 1.99 -10.90
N LEU A 64 -23.86 2.26 -10.45
CA LEU A 64 -23.60 3.36 -9.53
C LEU A 64 -23.80 4.72 -10.21
N MET A 65 -23.38 4.84 -11.49
CA MET A 65 -23.59 6.04 -12.28
C MET A 65 -25.07 6.28 -12.58
N GLU A 66 -25.84 5.24 -12.88
CA GLU A 66 -27.30 5.33 -13.07
C GLU A 66 -27.99 5.89 -11.82
N HIS A 67 -27.67 5.37 -10.64
CA HIS A 67 -28.25 5.81 -9.37
C HIS A 67 -27.84 7.24 -8.96
N ASP A 68 -26.67 7.73 -9.38
CA ASP A 68 -26.23 9.12 -9.12
C ASP A 68 -26.93 10.13 -10.03
N ASN A 69 -27.25 9.74 -11.26
CA ASN A 69 -27.93 10.58 -12.25
C ASN A 69 -29.46 10.68 -12.03
N GLU A 70 -30.01 9.86 -11.14
CA GLU A 70 -31.43 9.86 -10.72
C GLU A 70 -31.71 10.75 -9.49
N ARG A 71 -30.70 11.49 -9.00
CA ARG A 71 -30.82 12.47 -7.90
C ARG A 71 -30.69 13.91 -8.38
#